data_AF-A0A6I1VRX8-F1
#
_entry.id   AF-A0A6I1VRX8-F1
#
_cell.length_a   1.000
_cell.length_b   1.000
_cell.length_c   1.000
_cell.angle_alpha   90.00
_cell.angle_beta   90.00
_cell.angle_gamma   90.00
#
_symmetry.space_group_name_H-M   'P 1'
#
loop_
_entity.id
_entity.type
_entity.pdbx_description
1 polymer ?
#
loop_
_entity_poly.entity_id
_entity_poly.type
_entity_poly.pdbx_seq_one_letter_code
_entity_poly.pdbx_strand_id
1 'polypeptide(L)'
;MNEEEQYPHSAVSSWSGFVYQGKIALYHCLKLIDEGDVDFELQLDSTDDFAIYKSGILASAHQVKANIGKYRSDYKDALVKSAKVELDRVKGVSRFFHVSIAISDAGDYKDDNGEVVIFYPYGDDKYCSLDAIEELTKAVITKICQAKDIDLSANLLNLNYCLLSEKISSKAIEIHKTIQVDGDSQRRAAYTNRILGQSILEDIIKNDPYSDSDYYAVNLKSRLHAHFEDRLEQSVLGMTDASYERARKLYEHIRVTPADEIKCLCQLIKPSERFSLIQKGDIRKYVGLIQDIGVESPRVS
;
A
#
# COMPACT_ATOMS: atom_id res chain seq x y z
N MET A 1 -6.30 -10.89 -37.57
CA MET A 1 -5.81 -9.60 -37.05
C MET A 1 -6.96 -9.08 -36.21
N ASN A 2 -6.94 -9.37 -34.91
CA ASN A 2 -8.04 -9.06 -33.99
C ASN A 2 -7.58 -7.97 -33.03
N GLU A 3 -8.43 -6.97 -32.91
CA GLU A 3 -8.31 -5.72 -32.18
C GLU A 3 -8.32 -5.94 -30.65
N GLU A 4 -7.24 -6.49 -30.09
CA GLU A 4 -6.97 -6.49 -28.64
C GLU A 4 -6.00 -5.37 -28.20
N GLU A 5 -5.57 -4.51 -29.13
CA GLU A 5 -4.71 -3.37 -28.83
C GLU A 5 -5.54 -2.09 -28.59
N GLN A 6 -5.27 -1.41 -27.47
CA GLN A 6 -5.83 -0.13 -27.00
C GLN A 6 -7.08 -0.15 -26.11
N TYR A 7 -7.05 -0.93 -25.03
CA TYR A 7 -7.67 -0.45 -23.78
C TYR A 7 -6.58 0.15 -22.88
N PRO A 8 -6.76 1.35 -22.31
CA PRO A 8 -5.80 1.86 -21.34
C PRO A 8 -5.71 0.87 -20.19
N HIS A 9 -4.50 0.38 -19.89
CA HIS A 9 -4.20 -0.37 -18.67
C HIS A 9 -4.88 0.35 -17.51
N SER A 10 -5.96 -0.23 -17.01
CA SER A 10 -6.96 0.51 -16.26
C SER A 10 -6.32 1.10 -15.01
N ALA A 11 -6.59 2.36 -14.70
CA ALA A 11 -6.07 3.00 -13.49
C ALA A 11 -6.50 2.28 -12.18
N VAL A 12 -7.42 1.30 -12.25
CA VAL A 12 -7.73 0.34 -11.16
C VAL A 12 -6.60 -0.66 -10.92
N SER A 13 -5.99 -1.18 -11.98
CA SER A 13 -4.82 -2.08 -11.89
C SER A 13 -3.63 -1.32 -11.29
N SER A 14 -3.52 -0.03 -11.59
CA SER A 14 -2.54 0.87 -10.96
C SER A 14 -2.86 1.08 -9.48
N TRP A 15 -4.13 1.36 -9.13
CA TRP A 15 -4.55 1.67 -7.77
C TRP A 15 -4.40 0.50 -6.79
N SER A 16 -4.89 -0.69 -7.16
CA SER A 16 -4.68 -1.92 -6.39
C SER A 16 -3.19 -2.30 -6.32
N GLY A 17 -2.43 -2.01 -7.39
CA GLY A 17 -0.97 -2.17 -7.43
C GLY A 17 -0.23 -1.34 -6.38
N PHE A 18 -0.54 -0.04 -6.26
CA PHE A 18 0.11 0.85 -5.28
C PHE A 18 -0.20 0.49 -3.84
N VAL A 19 -1.45 0.14 -3.54
CA VAL A 19 -1.84 -0.30 -2.20
C VAL A 19 -1.11 -1.59 -1.83
N TYR A 20 -1.08 -2.58 -2.73
CA TYR A 20 -0.37 -3.82 -2.49
C TYR A 20 1.15 -3.59 -2.34
N GLN A 21 1.75 -2.76 -3.18
CA GLN A 21 3.15 -2.33 -3.04
C GLN A 21 3.42 -1.71 -1.67
N GLY A 22 2.56 -0.81 -1.19
CA GLY A 22 2.69 -0.21 0.14
C GLY A 22 2.62 -1.23 1.28
N LYS A 23 1.66 -2.18 1.21
CA LYS A 23 1.54 -3.27 2.20
C LYS A 23 2.78 -4.17 2.22
N ILE A 24 3.31 -4.55 1.05
CA ILE A 24 4.52 -5.37 0.94
C ILE A 24 5.76 -4.61 1.46
N ALA A 25 5.89 -3.33 1.10
CA ALA A 25 7.00 -2.49 1.58
C ALA A 25 6.98 -2.37 3.11
N LEU A 26 5.81 -2.13 3.70
CA LEU A 26 5.63 -2.09 5.15
C LEU A 26 6.04 -3.42 5.79
N TYR A 27 5.49 -4.54 5.29
CA TYR A 27 5.83 -5.87 5.81
C TYR A 27 7.35 -6.13 5.79
N HIS A 28 8.02 -5.83 4.67
CA HIS A 28 9.46 -6.02 4.56
C HIS A 28 10.25 -5.14 5.54
N CYS A 29 9.86 -3.87 5.70
CA CYS A 29 10.48 -2.97 6.67
C CYS A 29 10.32 -3.48 8.11
N LEU A 30 9.13 -3.96 8.47
CA LEU A 30 8.90 -4.52 9.80
C LEU A 30 9.70 -5.80 10.02
N LYS A 31 9.89 -6.62 8.99
CA LYS A 31 10.78 -7.79 9.07
C LYS A 31 12.22 -7.39 9.40
N LEU A 32 12.76 -6.37 8.73
CA LEU A 32 14.10 -5.85 9.04
C LEU A 32 14.18 -5.38 10.49
N ILE A 33 13.16 -4.65 10.97
CA ILE A 33 13.07 -4.17 12.35
C ILE A 33 13.01 -5.33 13.37
N ASP A 34 12.22 -6.37 13.10
CA ASP A 34 12.12 -7.60 13.91
C ASP A 34 13.47 -8.35 13.94
N GLU A 35 14.21 -8.32 12.84
CA GLU A 35 15.58 -8.86 12.71
C GLU A 35 16.64 -7.96 13.39
N GLY A 36 16.24 -6.83 13.98
CA GLY A 36 17.08 -5.91 14.74
C GLY A 36 17.72 -4.79 13.93
N ASP A 37 17.33 -4.65 12.66
CA ASP A 37 17.85 -3.66 11.73
C ASP A 37 16.89 -2.47 11.59
N VAL A 38 17.28 -1.32 12.12
CA VAL A 38 16.53 -0.06 12.04
C VAL A 38 17.26 1.02 11.22
N ASP A 39 18.52 0.76 10.89
CA ASP A 39 19.43 1.69 10.23
C ASP A 39 19.31 1.59 8.70
N PHE A 40 18.08 1.76 8.22
CA PHE A 40 17.74 1.74 6.80
C PHE A 40 16.81 2.89 6.42
N GLU A 41 16.74 3.14 5.12
CA GLU A 41 15.83 4.10 4.51
C GLU A 41 14.99 3.40 3.45
N LEU A 42 13.67 3.46 3.58
CA LEU A 42 12.72 2.97 2.58
C LEU A 42 12.51 4.04 1.50
N GLN A 43 12.74 3.68 0.25
CA GLN A 43 12.37 4.47 -0.93
C GLN A 43 11.19 3.80 -1.64
N LEU A 44 10.23 4.61 -2.10
CA LEU A 44 9.02 4.15 -2.80
C LEU A 44 8.99 4.76 -4.21
N ASP A 45 8.54 3.96 -5.19
CA ASP A 45 8.22 4.38 -6.57
C ASP A 45 9.35 5.17 -7.26
N SER A 46 10.59 4.65 -7.16
CA SER A 46 11.78 5.28 -7.74
C SER A 46 12.77 4.25 -8.31
N THR A 47 13.70 3.71 -7.52
CA THR A 47 14.71 2.73 -8.02
C THR A 47 14.08 1.43 -8.49
N ASP A 48 13.01 1.00 -7.82
CA ASP A 48 12.05 0.00 -8.28
C ASP A 48 10.69 0.38 -7.64
N ASP A 49 9.72 -0.53 -7.57
CA ASP A 49 8.47 -0.28 -6.86
C ASP A 49 8.76 0.11 -5.39
N PHE A 50 9.70 -0.57 -4.73
CA PHE A 50 10.36 -0.02 -3.54
C PHE A 50 11.80 -0.52 -3.40
N ALA A 51 12.58 0.18 -2.58
CA ALA A 51 13.98 -0.14 -2.33
C ALA A 51 14.38 0.18 -0.90
N ILE A 52 15.34 -0.57 -0.37
CA ILE A 52 15.96 -0.34 0.92
C ILE A 52 17.36 0.20 0.71
N TYR A 53 17.66 1.33 1.34
CA TYR A 53 18.97 1.95 1.35
C TYR A 53 19.59 1.89 2.74
N LYS A 54 20.92 1.78 2.78
CA LYS A 54 21.71 1.88 4.00
C LYS A 54 22.87 2.83 3.75
N SER A 55 22.95 3.89 4.55
CA SER A 55 23.99 4.93 4.39
C SER A 55 24.11 5.45 2.95
N GLY A 56 22.97 5.63 2.26
CA GLY A 56 22.92 6.09 0.87
C GLY A 56 23.17 5.01 -0.19
N ILE A 57 23.54 3.78 0.18
CA ILE A 57 23.82 2.67 -0.73
C ILE A 57 22.60 1.76 -0.84
N LEU A 58 22.24 1.35 -2.06
CA LEU A 58 21.16 0.41 -2.31
C LEU A 58 21.49 -0.95 -1.68
N ALA A 59 20.68 -1.39 -0.72
CA ALA A 59 20.81 -2.69 -0.05
C ALA A 59 19.95 -3.76 -0.73
N SER A 60 18.70 -3.43 -1.06
CA SER A 60 17.80 -4.30 -1.81
C SER A 60 16.82 -3.52 -2.68
N ALA A 61 16.46 -4.11 -3.82
CA ALA A 61 15.44 -3.60 -4.74
C ALA A 61 14.28 -4.61 -4.85
N HIS A 62 13.05 -4.11 -4.89
CA HIS A 62 11.86 -4.93 -4.81
C HIS A 62 10.84 -4.54 -5.88
N GLN A 63 10.55 -5.49 -6.76
CA GLN A 63 9.53 -5.38 -7.80
C GLN A 63 8.27 -6.12 -7.34
N VAL A 64 7.12 -5.46 -7.37
CA VAL A 64 5.83 -5.94 -6.86
C VAL A 64 4.80 -6.03 -8.00
N LYS A 65 4.07 -7.15 -8.05
CA LYS A 65 3.02 -7.38 -9.05
C LYS A 65 1.73 -7.93 -8.43
N ALA A 66 0.67 -7.14 -8.57
CA ALA A 66 -0.69 -7.47 -8.14
C ALA A 66 -1.49 -8.07 -9.31
N ASN A 67 -2.04 -9.28 -9.15
CA ASN A 67 -3.07 -9.89 -10.02
C ASN A 67 -2.83 -9.80 -11.54
N ILE A 68 -1.61 -10.09 -12.00
CA ILE A 68 -1.27 -10.04 -13.44
C ILE A 68 -1.71 -11.32 -14.17
N GLY A 69 -1.26 -12.48 -13.71
CA GLY A 69 -1.51 -13.74 -14.39
C GLY A 69 -0.87 -14.92 -13.68
N LYS A 70 -1.24 -16.15 -14.06
CA LYS A 70 -0.73 -17.35 -13.38
C LYS A 70 0.52 -17.92 -14.05
N TYR A 71 0.88 -17.44 -15.24
CA TYR A 71 2.01 -17.97 -15.99
C TYR A 71 3.23 -17.10 -15.80
N ARG A 72 4.40 -17.72 -15.63
CA ARG A 72 5.69 -16.99 -15.53
C ARG A 72 5.94 -16.05 -16.72
N SER A 73 5.45 -16.41 -17.91
CA SER A 73 5.55 -15.59 -19.13
C SER A 73 4.92 -14.20 -18.96
N ASP A 74 3.86 -14.10 -18.14
CA ASP A 74 3.13 -12.86 -17.89
C ASP A 74 4.00 -11.83 -17.14
N TYR A 75 5.12 -12.28 -16.56
CA TYR A 75 6.04 -11.48 -15.75
C TYR A 75 7.39 -11.22 -16.43
N LYS A 76 7.60 -11.67 -17.67
CA LYS A 76 8.91 -11.65 -18.34
C LYS A 76 9.56 -10.26 -18.32
N ASP A 77 8.82 -9.24 -18.72
CA ASP A 77 9.35 -7.88 -18.82
C ASP A 77 9.67 -7.29 -17.45
N ALA A 78 8.83 -7.59 -16.45
CA ALA A 78 9.07 -7.17 -15.07
C ALA A 78 10.29 -7.86 -14.45
N LEU A 79 10.52 -9.14 -14.74
CA LEU A 79 11.70 -9.88 -14.29
C LEU A 79 12.99 -9.33 -14.91
N VAL A 80 12.97 -9.04 -16.22
CA VAL A 80 14.09 -8.41 -16.92
C VAL A 80 14.37 -7.01 -16.36
N LYS A 81 13.33 -6.21 -16.10
CA LYS A 81 13.47 -4.89 -15.48
C LYS A 81 14.10 -4.98 -14.09
N SER A 82 13.57 -5.87 -13.24
CA SER A 82 14.07 -6.09 -11.88
C SER A 82 15.53 -6.56 -11.86
N ALA A 83 15.96 -7.36 -12.84
CA ALA A 83 17.35 -7.78 -12.95
C ALA A 83 18.33 -6.64 -13.34
N LYS A 84 17.85 -5.63 -14.09
CA LYS A 84 18.70 -4.53 -14.57
C LYS A 84 18.99 -3.49 -13.51
N VAL A 85 17.98 -3.04 -12.74
CA VAL A 85 18.04 -1.93 -11.77
C VAL A 85 18.84 -0.74 -12.33
N GLU A 86 18.21 0.13 -13.13
CA GLU A 86 18.94 1.04 -14.02
C GLU A 86 19.71 2.18 -13.31
N LEU A 87 19.21 2.71 -12.18
CA LEU A 87 19.75 3.92 -11.55
C LEU A 87 20.91 3.65 -10.58
N ASP A 88 20.75 2.67 -9.69
CA ASP A 88 21.72 2.37 -8.61
C ASP A 88 22.29 0.96 -8.75
N ARG A 89 22.62 0.56 -9.98
CA ARG A 89 23.16 -0.77 -10.25
C ARG A 89 24.46 -0.99 -9.48
N VAL A 90 24.37 -1.69 -8.35
CA VAL A 90 25.52 -2.20 -7.60
C VAL A 90 25.52 -3.72 -7.73
N LYS A 91 26.66 -4.27 -8.15
CA LYS A 91 26.85 -5.71 -8.28
C LYS A 91 26.63 -6.39 -6.92
N GLY A 92 25.81 -7.43 -6.89
CA GLY A 92 25.52 -8.16 -5.64
C GLY A 92 24.41 -7.57 -4.76
N VAL A 93 23.67 -6.55 -5.22
CA VAL A 93 22.44 -6.09 -4.55
C VAL A 93 21.38 -7.18 -4.57
N SER A 94 20.70 -7.36 -3.44
CA SER A 94 19.57 -8.29 -3.36
C SER A 94 18.38 -7.76 -4.17
N ARG A 95 17.84 -8.60 -5.05
CA ARG A 95 16.70 -8.25 -5.90
C ARG A 95 15.56 -9.21 -5.62
N PHE A 96 14.42 -8.66 -5.27
CA PHE A 96 13.25 -9.45 -4.89
C PHE A 96 12.08 -9.19 -5.82
N PHE A 97 11.36 -10.26 -6.12
CA PHE A 97 10.15 -10.21 -6.91
C PHE A 97 8.98 -10.72 -6.09
N HIS A 98 7.96 -9.88 -5.95
CA HIS A 98 6.79 -10.13 -5.13
C HIS A 98 5.57 -10.31 -6.02
N VAL A 99 4.87 -11.44 -5.83
CA VAL A 99 3.61 -11.74 -6.54
C VAL A 99 2.49 -11.98 -5.53
N SER A 100 1.27 -11.60 -5.91
CA SER A 100 0.07 -11.71 -5.06
C SER A 100 -0.65 -13.04 -5.18
N ILE A 101 -0.34 -13.82 -6.21
CA ILE A 101 -0.96 -15.11 -6.51
C ILE A 101 0.09 -16.16 -6.79
N ALA A 102 -0.26 -17.42 -6.58
CA ALA A 102 0.57 -18.54 -6.98
C ALA A 102 0.74 -18.55 -8.51
N ILE A 103 1.99 -18.74 -8.95
CA ILE A 103 2.35 -18.80 -10.37
C ILE A 103 2.90 -20.19 -10.72
N SER A 104 2.87 -20.52 -12.02
CA SER A 104 3.30 -21.82 -12.55
C SER A 104 4.75 -22.18 -12.22
N ASP A 105 5.61 -21.17 -12.08
CA ASP A 105 7.02 -21.34 -11.76
C ASP A 105 7.55 -20.09 -11.00
N ALA A 106 7.75 -20.27 -9.69
CA ALA A 106 8.35 -19.29 -8.78
C ALA A 106 9.84 -19.56 -8.51
N GLY A 107 10.54 -20.22 -9.44
CA GLY A 107 11.99 -20.32 -9.46
C GLY A 107 12.65 -18.96 -9.67
N ASP A 108 13.82 -18.77 -9.05
CA ASP A 108 14.55 -17.51 -9.15
C ASP A 108 14.94 -17.23 -10.61
N TYR A 109 14.88 -15.97 -11.02
CA TYR A 109 15.20 -15.55 -12.37
C TYR A 109 16.66 -15.13 -12.46
N LYS A 110 17.42 -15.73 -13.36
CA LYS A 110 18.79 -15.35 -13.66
C LYS A 110 18.84 -14.67 -15.02
N ASP A 111 19.33 -13.44 -15.03
CA ASP A 111 19.49 -12.66 -16.26
C ASP A 111 20.85 -12.94 -16.91
N ASP A 112 20.97 -12.61 -18.19
CA ASP A 112 22.22 -12.75 -18.95
C ASP A 112 23.38 -11.94 -18.33
N ASN A 113 23.04 -10.89 -17.57
CA ASN A 113 24.00 -10.08 -16.85
C ASN A 113 24.59 -10.77 -15.60
N GLY A 114 24.14 -11.99 -15.27
CA GLY A 114 24.61 -12.81 -14.16
C GLY A 114 23.95 -12.52 -12.81
N GLU A 115 23.11 -11.49 -12.72
CA GLU A 115 22.35 -11.15 -11.52
C GLU A 115 21.13 -12.08 -11.37
N VAL A 116 20.72 -12.28 -10.12
CA VAL A 116 19.60 -13.15 -9.76
C VAL A 116 18.51 -12.33 -9.09
N VAL A 117 17.28 -12.49 -9.56
CA VAL A 117 16.07 -11.96 -8.96
C VAL A 117 15.37 -13.10 -8.22
N ILE A 118 15.25 -12.95 -6.91
CA ILE A 118 14.72 -13.97 -6.01
C ILE A 118 13.22 -13.75 -5.85
N PHE A 119 12.43 -14.80 -6.05
CA PHE A 119 11.01 -14.74 -5.69
C PHE A 119 10.87 -14.72 -4.17
N TYR A 120 10.26 -13.67 -3.65
CA TYR A 120 10.31 -13.35 -2.23
C TYR A 120 9.56 -14.41 -1.39
N PRO A 121 10.19 -14.98 -0.35
CA PRO A 121 9.56 -15.97 0.51
C PRO A 121 8.68 -15.33 1.59
N TYR A 122 7.46 -15.85 1.73
CA TYR A 122 6.50 -15.53 2.78
C TYR A 122 6.26 -16.76 3.67
N GLY A 123 7.35 -17.31 4.21
CA GLY A 123 7.35 -18.63 4.83
C GLY A 123 7.64 -19.69 3.77
N ASP A 124 6.77 -20.70 3.66
CA ASP A 124 6.91 -21.79 2.69
C ASP A 124 6.45 -21.38 1.27
N ASP A 125 5.67 -20.31 1.17
CA ASP A 125 5.14 -19.79 -0.09
C ASP A 125 6.03 -18.69 -0.69
N LYS A 126 6.03 -18.59 -2.03
CA LYS A 126 6.70 -17.53 -2.81
C LYS A 126 5.74 -16.47 -3.37
N TYR A 127 4.55 -16.38 -2.78
CA TYR A 127 3.52 -15.41 -3.10
C TYR A 127 2.80 -14.99 -1.83
N CYS A 128 2.10 -13.87 -1.85
CA CYS A 128 1.31 -13.42 -0.70
C CYS A 128 0.07 -12.66 -1.17
N SER A 129 -1.13 -13.15 -0.87
CA SER A 129 -2.34 -12.41 -1.22
C SER A 129 -2.48 -11.10 -0.42
N LEU A 130 -3.34 -10.20 -0.89
CA LEU A 130 -3.65 -8.95 -0.20
C LEU A 130 -4.24 -9.18 1.21
N ASP A 131 -4.98 -10.27 1.41
CA ASP A 131 -5.51 -10.63 2.72
C ASP A 131 -4.43 -11.24 3.63
N ALA A 132 -3.56 -12.09 3.06
CA ALA A 132 -2.52 -12.76 3.83
C ALA A 132 -1.44 -11.79 4.32
N ILE A 133 -1.11 -10.76 3.53
CA ILE A 133 -0.05 -9.81 3.90
C ILE A 133 -0.42 -9.00 5.14
N GLU A 134 -1.71 -8.70 5.35
CA GLU A 134 -2.19 -8.01 6.55
C GLU A 134 -1.88 -8.82 7.81
N GLU A 135 -2.27 -10.10 7.80
CA GLU A 135 -2.06 -11.00 8.94
C GLU A 135 -0.58 -11.25 9.22
N LEU A 136 0.24 -11.42 8.17
CA LEU A 136 1.70 -11.52 8.31
C LEU A 136 2.30 -10.24 8.92
N THR A 137 1.84 -9.08 8.47
CA THR A 137 2.31 -7.78 8.98
C THR A 137 1.96 -7.62 10.46
N LYS A 138 0.70 -7.92 10.83
CA LYS A 138 0.26 -7.89 12.24
C LYS A 138 1.04 -8.86 13.13
N ALA A 139 1.36 -10.04 12.61
CA ALA A 139 2.19 -11.00 13.32
C ALA A 139 3.60 -10.45 13.60
N VAL A 140 4.22 -9.73 12.65
CA VAL A 140 5.52 -9.09 12.86
C VAL A 140 5.42 -7.91 13.85
N ILE A 141 4.38 -7.07 13.77
CA ILE A 141 4.13 -5.99 14.76
C ILE A 141 4.05 -6.59 16.17
N THR A 142 3.34 -7.71 16.31
CA THR A 142 3.20 -8.41 17.59
C THR A 142 4.56 -8.84 18.15
N LYS A 143 5.44 -9.41 17.31
CA LYS A 143 6.79 -9.80 17.72
C LYS A 143 7.63 -8.59 18.15
N ILE A 144 7.59 -7.50 17.40
CA ILE A 144 8.30 -6.25 17.73
C ILE A 144 7.83 -5.72 19.09
N CYS A 145 6.52 -5.64 19.33
CA CYS A 145 5.96 -5.18 20.60
C CYS A 145 6.36 -6.09 21.77
N GLN A 146 6.32 -7.42 21.57
CA GLN A 146 6.77 -8.39 22.58
C GLN A 146 8.26 -8.21 22.92
N ALA A 147 9.12 -8.02 21.92
CA ALA A 147 10.55 -7.77 22.12
C ALA A 147 10.84 -6.44 22.83
N LYS A 148 9.89 -5.50 22.82
CA LYS A 148 9.97 -4.19 23.48
C LYS A 148 9.20 -4.11 24.80
N ASP A 149 8.64 -5.22 25.29
CA ASP A 149 7.83 -5.29 26.51
C ASP A 149 6.60 -4.33 26.48
N ILE A 150 5.99 -4.20 25.29
CA ILE A 150 4.78 -3.39 25.09
C ILE A 150 3.55 -4.29 25.21
N ASP A 151 2.62 -3.94 26.10
CA ASP A 151 1.33 -4.61 26.22
C ASP A 151 0.44 -4.31 25.00
N LEU A 152 0.39 -5.27 24.08
CA LEU A 152 -0.29 -5.10 22.80
C LEU A 152 -1.70 -5.70 22.83
N SER A 153 -2.70 -4.85 23.06
CA SER A 153 -4.10 -5.23 22.85
C SER A 153 -4.43 -5.41 21.37
N ALA A 154 -5.48 -6.19 21.06
CA ALA A 154 -5.96 -6.36 19.68
C ALA A 154 -6.34 -5.02 19.00
N ASN A 155 -6.85 -4.05 19.77
CA ASN A 155 -7.17 -2.72 19.26
C ASN A 155 -5.90 -1.93 18.91
N LEU A 156 -4.88 -1.97 19.77
CA LEU A 156 -3.60 -1.30 19.53
C LEU A 156 -2.85 -1.93 18.35
N LEU A 157 -2.92 -3.26 18.20
CA LEU A 157 -2.36 -3.96 17.04
C LEU A 157 -3.01 -3.48 15.73
N ASN A 158 -4.34 -3.43 15.68
CA ASN A 158 -5.05 -2.93 14.51
C ASN A 158 -4.76 -1.45 14.25
N LEU A 159 -4.65 -0.63 15.29
CA LEU A 159 -4.28 0.78 15.17
C LEU A 159 -2.90 0.93 14.52
N ASN A 160 -1.89 0.26 15.07
CA ASN A 160 -0.52 0.32 14.58
C ASN A 160 -0.45 -0.11 13.11
N TYR A 161 -1.10 -1.21 12.76
CA TYR A 161 -1.18 -1.66 11.36
C TYR A 161 -1.82 -0.59 10.46
N CYS A 162 -2.98 -0.06 10.82
CA CYS A 162 -3.70 0.91 10.00
C CYS A 162 -2.90 2.22 9.80
N LEU A 163 -2.32 2.77 10.87
CA LEU A 163 -1.54 4.01 10.81
C LEU A 163 -0.29 3.83 9.93
N LEU A 164 0.45 2.75 10.13
CA LEU A 164 1.65 2.47 9.34
C LEU A 164 1.29 2.22 7.87
N SER A 165 0.26 1.42 7.60
CA SER A 165 -0.18 1.12 6.24
C SER A 165 -0.62 2.40 5.51
N GLU A 166 -1.37 3.28 6.18
CA GLU A 166 -1.79 4.57 5.63
C GLU A 166 -0.58 5.49 5.37
N LYS A 167 0.38 5.56 6.30
CA LYS A 167 1.61 6.36 6.17
C LYS A 167 2.42 5.95 4.94
N ILE A 168 2.66 4.65 4.76
CA ILE A 168 3.44 4.13 3.63
C ILE A 168 2.67 4.29 2.31
N SER A 169 1.40 3.89 2.28
CA SER A 169 0.60 3.93 1.05
C SER A 169 0.34 5.36 0.57
N SER A 170 0.08 6.29 1.50
CA SER A 170 -0.09 7.71 1.17
C SER A 170 1.19 8.30 0.57
N LYS A 171 2.35 7.90 1.09
CA LYS A 171 3.65 8.34 0.56
C LYS A 171 3.90 7.83 -0.85
N ALA A 172 3.63 6.56 -1.12
CA ALA A 172 3.78 5.99 -2.45
C ALA A 172 2.92 6.74 -3.48
N ILE A 173 1.66 7.04 -3.13
CA ILE A 173 0.73 7.77 -4.01
C ILE A 173 1.14 9.24 -4.18
N GLU A 174 1.63 9.91 -3.12
CA GLU A 174 2.14 11.29 -3.20
C GLU A 174 3.29 11.38 -4.20
N ILE A 175 4.27 10.48 -4.07
CA ILE A 175 5.43 10.39 -4.96
C ILE A 175 4.95 10.15 -6.40
N HIS A 176 4.04 9.19 -6.61
CA HIS A 176 3.50 8.87 -7.91
C HIS A 176 2.82 10.06 -8.61
N LYS A 177 1.91 10.73 -7.89
CA LYS A 177 1.21 11.93 -8.39
C LYS A 177 2.21 13.00 -8.81
N THR A 178 3.25 13.19 -8.00
CA THR A 178 4.27 14.21 -8.24
C THR A 178 5.12 13.88 -9.48
N ILE A 179 5.50 12.61 -9.66
CA ILE A 179 6.25 12.14 -10.84
C ILE A 179 5.44 12.35 -12.13
N GLN A 180 4.14 12.07 -12.11
CA GLN A 180 3.29 12.18 -13.31
C GLN A 180 3.04 13.63 -13.76
N VAL A 181 3.03 14.59 -12.83
CA VAL A 181 2.64 15.99 -13.11
C VAL A 181 3.85 16.87 -13.42
N ASP A 182 4.98 16.68 -12.72
CA ASP A 182 6.04 17.70 -12.65
C ASP A 182 7.39 17.30 -13.29
N GLY A 183 7.58 16.04 -13.70
CA GLY A 183 8.75 15.59 -14.48
C GLY A 183 10.04 15.30 -13.69
N ASP A 184 11.20 15.42 -14.36
CA ASP A 184 12.50 14.86 -13.91
C ASP A 184 13.06 15.41 -12.58
N SER A 185 12.78 16.67 -12.23
CA SER A 185 13.21 17.25 -10.94
C SER A 185 12.57 16.52 -9.75
N GLN A 186 11.37 16.00 -9.94
CA GLN A 186 10.62 15.26 -8.92
C GLN A 186 10.97 13.78 -8.87
N ARG A 187 11.49 13.18 -9.96
CA ARG A 187 12.14 11.86 -9.87
C ARG A 187 13.34 11.89 -8.92
N ARG A 188 14.10 12.99 -8.93
CA ARG A 188 15.18 13.23 -7.96
C ARG A 188 14.65 13.45 -6.54
N ALA A 189 13.50 14.13 -6.39
CA ALA A 189 12.87 14.30 -5.09
C ALA A 189 12.35 12.97 -4.53
N ALA A 190 11.66 12.15 -5.33
CA ALA A 190 11.24 10.80 -5.00
C ALA A 190 12.42 9.94 -4.54
N TYR A 191 13.55 10.07 -5.22
CA TYR A 191 14.78 9.38 -4.88
C TYR A 191 15.31 9.72 -3.47
N THR A 192 15.22 11.00 -3.07
CA THR A 192 15.70 11.50 -1.77
C THR A 192 14.65 11.49 -0.66
N ASN A 193 13.36 11.32 -0.99
CA ASN A 193 12.23 11.36 -0.07
C ASN A 193 12.01 10.00 0.60
N ARG A 194 13.01 9.55 1.35
CA ARG A 194 13.04 8.22 1.98
C ARG A 194 12.46 8.26 3.40
N ILE A 195 11.88 7.14 3.82
CA ILE A 195 11.34 6.95 5.17
C ILE A 195 12.37 6.20 6.00
N LEU A 196 12.79 6.76 7.14
CA LEU A 196 13.74 6.10 8.04
C LEU A 196 13.08 4.90 8.75
N GLY A 197 13.76 3.76 8.79
CA GLY A 197 13.32 2.57 9.52
C GLY A 197 13.09 2.87 11.01
N GLN A 198 13.97 3.66 11.60
CA GLN A 198 13.81 4.18 12.96
C GLN A 198 12.49 4.94 13.16
N SER A 199 12.01 5.72 12.18
CA SER A 199 10.71 6.40 12.30
C SER A 199 9.53 5.40 12.29
N ILE A 200 9.63 4.30 11.55
CA ILE A 200 8.59 3.25 11.54
C ILE A 200 8.53 2.56 12.91
N LEU A 201 9.69 2.24 13.50
CA LEU A 201 9.75 1.68 14.85
C LEU A 201 9.20 2.65 15.90
N GLU A 202 9.54 3.93 15.80
CA GLU A 202 9.02 4.94 16.73
C GLU A 202 7.50 5.08 16.68
N ASP A 203 6.88 4.99 15.50
CA ASP A 203 5.43 4.99 15.38
C ASP A 203 4.80 3.81 16.14
N ILE A 204 5.43 2.62 16.14
CA ILE A 204 4.95 1.46 16.91
C ILE A 204 5.06 1.69 18.41
N ILE A 205 6.18 2.26 18.87
CA ILE A 205 6.49 2.42 20.30
C ILE A 205 5.73 3.61 20.92
N LYS A 206 5.57 4.71 20.19
CA LYS A 206 5.00 5.97 20.71
C LYS A 206 3.48 6.06 20.62
N ASN A 207 2.83 5.16 19.88
CA ASN A 207 1.37 5.14 19.80
C ASN A 207 0.76 4.74 21.14
N ASP A 208 0.31 5.75 21.89
CA ASP A 208 -0.40 5.56 23.14
C ASP A 208 -1.87 5.18 22.85
N PRO A 209 -2.37 4.01 23.33
CA PRO A 209 -3.77 3.62 23.19
C PRO A 209 -4.80 4.57 23.84
N TYR A 210 -4.37 5.60 24.60
CA TYR A 210 -5.28 6.50 25.31
C TYR A 210 -5.81 7.71 24.51
N SER A 211 -5.36 8.00 23.27
CA SER A 211 -6.00 9.03 22.42
C SER A 211 -7.10 8.45 21.51
N ASP A 212 -8.16 7.96 22.17
CA ASP A 212 -9.30 7.24 21.59
C ASP A 212 -9.94 7.97 20.37
N SER A 213 -9.86 9.31 20.29
CA SER A 213 -10.45 10.10 19.19
C SER A 213 -9.82 9.88 17.82
N ASP A 214 -8.49 9.70 17.76
CA ASP A 214 -7.74 9.62 16.52
C ASP A 214 -7.73 8.17 16.02
N TYR A 215 -7.73 7.22 16.97
CA TYR A 215 -7.96 5.79 16.72
C TYR A 215 -9.26 5.55 15.95
N TYR A 216 -10.40 6.09 16.43
CA TYR A 216 -11.68 5.85 15.75
C TYR A 216 -11.73 6.47 14.36
N ALA A 217 -11.12 7.63 14.18
CA ALA A 217 -11.11 8.35 12.92
C ALA A 217 -10.26 7.60 11.86
N VAL A 218 -9.08 7.12 12.24
CA VAL A 218 -8.20 6.32 11.38
C VAL A 218 -8.75 4.93 11.12
N ASN A 219 -9.29 4.26 12.14
CA ASN A 219 -9.94 2.95 12.00
C ASN A 219 -11.15 3.04 11.06
N LEU A 220 -11.99 4.07 11.22
CA LEU A 220 -13.11 4.33 10.32
C LEU A 220 -12.63 4.56 8.88
N LYS A 221 -11.62 5.40 8.68
CA LYS A 221 -11.05 5.67 7.37
C LYS A 221 -10.51 4.39 6.72
N SER A 222 -9.76 3.58 7.47
CA SER A 222 -9.26 2.28 7.01
C SER A 222 -10.38 1.29 6.67
N ARG A 223 -11.44 1.21 7.49
CA ARG A 223 -12.59 0.33 7.21
C ARG A 223 -13.44 0.81 6.03
N LEU A 224 -13.52 2.12 5.81
CA LEU A 224 -14.09 2.69 4.59
C LEU A 224 -13.23 2.27 3.39
N HIS A 225 -11.90 2.44 3.48
CA HIS A 225 -10.97 2.05 2.41
C HIS A 225 -11.11 0.55 2.06
N ALA A 226 -10.99 -0.35 3.04
CA ALA A 226 -11.11 -1.79 2.81
C ALA A 226 -12.48 -2.18 2.21
N HIS A 227 -13.57 -1.53 2.65
CA HIS A 227 -14.89 -1.77 2.06
C HIS A 227 -14.98 -1.26 0.61
N PHE A 228 -14.38 -0.11 0.30
CA PHE A 228 -14.32 0.40 -1.06
C PHE A 228 -13.47 -0.47 -1.97
N GLU A 229 -12.31 -0.96 -1.48
CA GLU A 229 -11.44 -1.89 -2.19
C GLU A 229 -12.20 -3.18 -2.53
N ASP A 230 -12.79 -3.85 -1.55
CA ASP A 230 -13.58 -5.08 -1.73
C ASP A 230 -14.73 -4.87 -2.73
N ARG A 231 -15.45 -3.76 -2.62
CA ARG A 231 -16.51 -3.43 -3.57
C ARG A 231 -15.99 -3.16 -4.97
N LEU A 232 -14.87 -2.47 -5.12
CA LEU A 232 -14.29 -2.18 -6.43
C LEU A 232 -13.77 -3.47 -7.07
N GLU A 233 -13.06 -4.31 -6.33
CA GLU A 233 -12.59 -5.61 -6.81
C GLU A 233 -13.76 -6.48 -7.32
N GLN A 234 -14.88 -6.52 -6.59
CA GLN A 234 -16.08 -7.23 -7.00
C GLN A 234 -16.81 -6.61 -8.21
N SER A 235 -16.69 -5.30 -8.43
CA SER A 235 -17.47 -4.54 -9.43
C SER A 235 -16.70 -4.23 -10.72
N VAL A 236 -15.37 -4.37 -10.71
CA VAL A 236 -14.47 -3.98 -11.81
C VAL A 236 -14.82 -4.65 -13.13
N LEU A 237 -15.23 -5.92 -13.07
CA LEU A 237 -15.72 -6.67 -14.23
C LEU A 237 -17.15 -6.24 -14.55
N GLY A 238 -17.30 -5.13 -15.27
CA GLY A 238 -18.59 -4.62 -15.75
C GLY A 238 -18.87 -3.15 -15.44
N MET A 239 -17.94 -2.42 -14.82
CA MET A 239 -18.08 -0.99 -14.58
C MET A 239 -17.88 -0.14 -15.84
N THR A 240 -18.65 0.94 -15.94
CA THR A 240 -18.45 1.99 -16.96
C THR A 240 -17.38 3.00 -16.53
N ASP A 241 -16.68 3.62 -17.48
CA ASP A 241 -15.64 4.63 -17.21
C ASP A 241 -16.12 5.77 -16.31
N ALA A 242 -17.37 6.21 -16.49
CA ALA A 242 -17.97 7.24 -15.66
C ALA A 242 -18.21 6.78 -14.21
N SER A 243 -18.55 5.50 -14.00
CA SER A 243 -18.71 4.92 -12.66
C SER A 243 -17.36 4.73 -11.99
N TYR A 244 -16.34 4.41 -12.80
CA TYR A 244 -14.97 4.29 -12.35
C TYR A 244 -14.39 5.62 -11.87
N GLU A 245 -14.50 6.69 -12.67
CA GLU A 245 -13.97 8.01 -12.28
C GLU A 245 -14.69 8.58 -11.04
N ARG A 246 -15.97 8.24 -10.84
CA ARG A 246 -16.70 8.56 -9.60
C ARG A 246 -16.11 7.85 -8.39
N ALA A 247 -15.85 6.55 -8.48
CA ALA A 247 -15.25 5.79 -7.39
C ALA A 247 -13.82 6.28 -7.06
N ARG A 248 -13.05 6.65 -8.09
CA ARG A 248 -11.70 7.23 -7.94
C ARG A 248 -11.72 8.57 -7.20
N LYS A 249 -12.61 9.48 -7.60
CA LYS A 249 -12.76 10.79 -6.94
C LYS A 249 -13.21 10.65 -5.49
N LEU A 250 -14.12 9.72 -5.23
CA LEU A 250 -14.61 9.41 -3.89
C LEU A 250 -13.50 8.85 -2.98
N TYR A 251 -12.69 7.94 -3.52
CA TYR A 251 -11.52 7.43 -2.81
C TYR A 251 -10.51 8.54 -2.52
N GLU A 252 -10.15 9.35 -3.52
CA GLU A 252 -9.24 10.49 -3.31
C GLU A 252 -9.79 11.47 -2.27
N HIS A 253 -11.10 11.71 -2.28
CA HIS A 253 -11.75 12.57 -1.30
C HIS A 253 -11.59 12.01 0.12
N ILE A 254 -11.99 10.76 0.37
CA ILE A 254 -11.85 10.11 1.68
C ILE A 254 -10.38 10.10 2.14
N ARG A 255 -9.46 9.92 1.20
CA ARG A 255 -8.02 9.91 1.45
C ARG A 255 -7.47 11.28 1.84
N VAL A 256 -7.85 12.36 1.16
CA VAL A 256 -7.37 13.70 1.51
C VAL A 256 -8.10 14.30 2.70
N THR A 257 -9.32 13.84 3.00
CA THR A 257 -10.07 14.29 4.17
C THR A 257 -9.30 13.90 5.44
N PRO A 258 -8.96 14.89 6.28
CA PRO A 258 -8.42 14.67 7.62
C PRO A 258 -9.33 13.75 8.43
N ALA A 259 -8.73 12.92 9.28
CA ALA A 259 -9.47 11.91 10.03
C ALA A 259 -10.54 12.55 10.95
N ASP A 260 -10.22 13.69 11.55
CA ASP A 260 -11.14 14.51 12.36
C ASP A 260 -12.31 15.09 11.57
N GLU A 261 -12.12 15.45 10.30
CA GLU A 261 -13.20 15.87 9.40
C GLU A 261 -14.15 14.70 9.05
N ILE A 262 -13.61 13.50 8.81
CA ILE A 262 -14.43 12.29 8.61
C ILE A 262 -15.27 12.01 9.86
N LYS A 263 -14.68 12.19 11.04
CA LYS A 263 -15.37 12.04 12.33
C LYS A 263 -16.52 13.05 12.48
N CYS A 264 -16.31 14.32 12.13
CA CYS A 264 -17.36 15.35 12.11
C CYS A 264 -18.50 14.99 11.16
N LEU A 265 -18.19 14.51 9.95
CA LEU A 265 -19.18 14.04 8.99
C LEU A 265 -20.02 12.90 9.56
N CYS A 266 -19.39 12.00 10.33
CA CYS A 266 -20.05 10.86 10.95
C CYS A 266 -20.93 11.25 12.16
N GLN A 267 -20.51 12.22 12.97
CA GLN A 267 -21.28 12.76 14.10
C GLN A 267 -22.57 13.46 13.65
N LEU A 268 -22.54 14.09 12.47
CA LEU A 268 -23.73 14.69 11.85
C LEU A 268 -24.78 13.65 11.44
N ILE A 269 -24.36 12.42 11.13
CA ILE A 269 -25.22 11.34 10.62
C ILE A 269 -25.88 10.54 11.76
N LYS A 270 -25.18 10.39 12.89
CA LYS A 270 -25.75 9.84 14.13
C LYS A 270 -25.30 10.67 15.35
N PRO A 271 -26.00 11.77 15.65
CA PRO A 271 -25.64 12.66 16.76
C PRO A 271 -25.76 12.02 18.15
N SER A 272 -26.49 10.90 18.26
CA SER A 272 -26.91 10.30 19.53
C SER A 272 -26.12 9.05 19.96
N GLU A 273 -25.22 8.52 19.15
CA GLU A 273 -24.39 7.36 19.54
C GLU A 273 -23.03 7.80 20.06
N ARG A 274 -22.63 7.31 21.24
CA ARG A 274 -21.24 7.43 21.70
C ARG A 274 -20.38 6.60 20.75
N PHE A 275 -19.47 7.27 20.04
CA PHE A 275 -18.56 6.68 19.07
C PHE A 275 -17.60 5.71 19.75
N SER A 276 -18.02 4.45 19.92
CA SER A 276 -17.15 3.36 20.38
C SER A 276 -17.10 2.18 19.40
N LEU A 277 -18.09 2.02 18.51
CA LEU A 277 -18.09 0.99 17.45
C LEU A 277 -18.94 1.40 16.24
N ILE A 278 -18.34 1.40 15.06
CA ILE A 278 -19.02 1.61 13.78
C ILE A 278 -19.42 0.25 13.19
N GLN A 279 -20.67 0.06 12.79
CA GLN A 279 -21.13 -1.21 12.21
C GLN A 279 -21.03 -1.20 10.67
N LYS A 280 -21.02 -2.38 10.04
CA LYS A 280 -21.02 -2.52 8.57
C LYS A 280 -22.19 -1.78 7.89
N GLY A 281 -23.32 -1.62 8.60
CA GLY A 281 -24.46 -0.84 8.12
C GLY A 281 -24.20 0.67 8.07
N ASP A 282 -23.40 1.19 9.00
CA ASP A 282 -23.04 2.61 9.07
C ASP A 282 -22.02 2.95 7.96
N ILE A 283 -21.03 2.07 7.72
CA ILE A 283 -20.07 2.19 6.60
C ILE A 283 -20.79 2.37 5.27
N ARG A 284 -21.80 1.54 4.97
CA ARG A 284 -22.58 1.66 3.72
C ARG A 284 -23.31 3.00 3.59
N LYS A 285 -23.84 3.55 4.69
CA LYS A 285 -24.49 4.86 4.70
C LYS A 285 -23.49 5.99 4.51
N TYR A 286 -22.30 5.89 5.12
CA TYR A 286 -21.22 6.86 4.94
C TYR A 286 -20.74 6.89 3.48
N VAL A 287 -20.51 5.73 2.88
CA VAL A 287 -20.18 5.62 1.45
C VAL A 287 -21.23 6.27 0.56
N GLY A 288 -22.52 6.01 0.81
CA GLY A 288 -23.62 6.61 0.05
C GLY A 288 -23.68 8.13 0.19
N LEU A 289 -23.49 8.67 1.40
CA LEU A 289 -23.52 10.12 1.62
C LEU A 289 -22.31 10.84 1.01
N ILE A 290 -21.12 10.27 1.06
CA ILE A 290 -19.95 10.88 0.41
C ILE A 290 -20.09 10.80 -1.12
N GLN A 291 -20.74 9.75 -1.64
CA GLN A 291 -21.16 9.70 -3.05
C GLN A 291 -22.12 10.84 -3.38
N ASP A 292 -23.11 11.11 -2.53
CA ASP A 292 -24.10 12.17 -2.75
C ASP A 292 -23.51 13.59 -2.59
N ILE A 293 -22.59 13.79 -1.64
CA ILE A 293 -21.90 15.08 -1.41
C ILE A 293 -20.93 15.41 -2.56
N GLY A 294 -20.25 14.41 -3.11
CA GLY A 294 -19.39 14.58 -4.29
C GLY A 294 -20.14 14.85 -5.61
N VAL A 295 -21.48 14.93 -5.57
CA VAL A 295 -22.37 15.08 -6.73
C VAL A 295 -22.96 16.51 -6.86
N GLU A 296 -22.82 17.39 -5.86
CA GLU A 296 -23.13 18.82 -6.00
C GLU A 296 -21.81 19.62 -6.19
N SER A 297 -21.57 20.47 -7.19
CA SER A 297 -22.42 21.19 -8.15
C SER A 297 -21.50 21.83 -9.25
N PRO A 298 -21.97 22.26 -10.43
CA PRO A 298 -22.98 23.31 -10.53
C PRO A 298 -24.19 22.90 -11.37
N ARG A 299 -25.38 23.16 -10.82
CA ARG A 299 -26.53 23.49 -11.65
C ARG A 299 -26.12 24.69 -12.51
N VAL A 300 -25.96 24.45 -13.80
CA VAL A 300 -25.94 25.52 -14.80
C VAL A 300 -27.34 26.12 -14.80
N SER A 301 -27.45 27.33 -14.28
CA SER A 301 -28.55 28.26 -14.59
C SER A 301 -28.20 29.00 -15.87
#